data_AF-A0A7C1XVG0-F1
#
_entry.id   AF-A0A7C1XVG0-F1
#
_cell.length_a   1.000
_cell.length_b   1.000
_cell.length_c   1.000
_cell.angle_alpha   90.00
_cell.angle_beta   90.00
_cell.angle_gamma   90.00
#
_symmetry.space_group_name_H-M   'P 1'
#
loop_
_entity.id
_entity.type
_entity.pdbx_description
1 polymer ?
#
loop_
_entity_poly.entity_id
_entity_poly.type
_entity_poly.pdbx_seq_one_letter_code
_entity_poly.pdbx_strand_id
1 'polypeptide(L)'
;MNYNRTGFDACSEAFHLGLPEDRSDLKLATAWLLLAVGSLVVAGLYTFLIVLSRTPFFQEIVPWVDFFHTALVVHVDLTVLVWFLGYAGMFWTLNSRPACKGCGWAAFWMAVAGTGVMVASPFLGAGDPLMNNYVPVLQAPLFLSGLGLFGLGFLLLVVRGLLFSRPVGAQWDGKAALRFGGYTALIAGLVAMLALFLSWQAMPPELEGEYYYE
;
A
#
# COMPACT_ATOMS: atom_id res chain seq x y z
N MET A 1 8.92 12.84 42.62
CA MET A 1 9.48 13.05 41.28
C MET A 1 8.30 13.30 40.34
N ASN A 2 7.77 14.52 40.33
CA ASN A 2 6.62 14.90 39.50
C ASN A 2 7.12 15.18 38.09
N TYR A 3 7.09 14.17 37.23
CA TYR A 3 7.39 14.35 35.81
C TYR A 3 6.39 15.36 35.23
N ASN A 4 6.91 16.29 34.43
CA ASN A 4 6.26 17.48 33.91
C ASN A 4 5.11 17.13 32.94
N ARG A 5 4.02 16.51 33.42
CA ARG A 5 2.87 16.07 32.62
C ARG A 5 2.26 17.23 31.81
N THR A 6 2.21 18.41 32.40
CA THR A 6 1.71 19.64 31.77
C THR A 6 2.45 20.02 30.48
N GLY A 7 3.76 19.79 30.41
CA GLY A 7 4.55 20.06 29.20
C GLY A 7 4.36 19.01 28.10
N PHE A 8 4.19 17.74 28.48
CA PHE A 8 3.89 16.66 27.54
C PHE A 8 2.49 16.80 26.95
N ASP A 9 1.50 17.08 27.80
CA ASP A 9 0.11 17.30 27.40
C ASP A 9 -0.01 18.49 26.44
N ALA A 10 0.65 19.62 26.74
CA ALA A 10 0.69 20.80 25.87
C ALA A 10 1.39 20.54 24.52
N CYS A 11 2.45 19.72 24.50
CA CYS A 11 3.10 19.31 23.25
C CYS A 11 2.18 18.39 22.42
N SER A 12 1.49 17.44 23.06
CA SER A 12 0.55 16.55 22.38
C SER A 12 -0.66 17.30 21.81
N GLU A 13 -1.16 18.31 22.53
CA GLU A 13 -2.22 19.20 22.05
C GLU A 13 -1.77 20.05 20.85
N ALA A 14 -0.48 20.18 20.56
CA ALA A 14 -0.02 20.87 19.35
C ALA A 14 -0.14 20.01 18.07
N PHE A 15 -0.08 18.68 18.18
CA PHE A 15 -0.02 17.74 17.05
C PHE A 15 -1.32 16.95 16.85
N HIS A 16 -2.46 17.63 16.73
CA HIS A 16 -3.74 17.00 16.38
C HIS A 16 -4.31 17.58 15.09
N LEU A 17 -4.60 16.73 14.10
CA LEU A 17 -5.45 17.11 12.99
C LEU A 17 -6.91 16.94 13.43
N GLY A 18 -7.68 18.03 13.42
CA GLY A 18 -9.13 17.93 13.63
C GLY A 18 -9.74 17.00 12.58
N LEU A 19 -10.58 16.07 13.03
CA LEU A 19 -11.25 15.13 12.14
C LEU A 19 -12.16 15.88 11.14
N PRO A 20 -12.33 15.37 9.91
CA PRO A 20 -13.33 15.88 9.00
C PRO A 20 -14.73 15.87 9.66
N GLU A 21 -15.46 16.98 9.56
CA GLU A 21 -16.86 17.05 10.00
C GLU A 21 -17.77 16.20 9.09
N ASP A 22 -17.35 15.99 7.84
CA ASP A 22 -18.07 15.18 6.87
C ASP A 22 -17.91 13.69 7.14
N ARG A 23 -19.03 13.04 7.49
CA ARG A 23 -19.09 11.58 7.72
C ARG A 23 -18.63 10.76 6.52
N SER A 24 -18.74 11.27 5.29
CA SER A 24 -18.28 10.55 4.10
C SER A 24 -16.77 10.40 4.06
N ASP A 25 -16.03 11.44 4.45
CA ASP A 25 -14.57 11.42 4.43
C ASP A 25 -14.04 10.50 5.52
N LEU A 26 -14.72 10.49 6.68
CA LEU A 26 -14.46 9.52 7.75
C LEU A 26 -14.69 8.08 7.28
N LYS A 27 -15.81 7.80 6.60
CA LYS A 27 -16.08 6.46 6.05
C LYS A 27 -15.01 6.01 5.07
N LEU A 28 -14.57 6.89 4.18
CA LEU A 28 -13.52 6.57 3.21
C LEU A 28 -12.18 6.33 3.91
N ALA A 29 -11.81 7.15 4.89
CA ALA A 29 -10.61 6.95 5.70
C ALA A 29 -10.65 5.62 6.46
N THR A 30 -11.78 5.29 7.08
CA THR A 30 -12.00 3.99 7.71
C THR A 30 -11.90 2.85 6.70
N ALA A 31 -12.44 3.01 5.49
CA ALA A 31 -12.35 1.99 4.45
C ALA A 31 -10.89 1.72 4.04
N TRP A 32 -10.07 2.76 3.86
CA TRP A 32 -8.63 2.62 3.63
C TRP A 32 -7.90 1.92 4.77
N LEU A 33 -8.23 2.26 6.03
CA LEU A 33 -7.69 1.58 7.19
C LEU A 33 -8.09 0.09 7.23
N LEU A 34 -9.34 -0.22 6.91
CA LEU A 34 -9.84 -1.60 6.83
C LEU A 34 -9.15 -2.39 5.71
N LEU A 35 -8.87 -1.78 4.56
CA LEU A 35 -8.09 -2.40 3.49
C LEU A 35 -6.66 -2.72 3.98
N ALA A 36 -6.01 -1.77 4.65
CA ALA A 36 -4.66 -1.98 5.20
C ALA A 36 -4.64 -3.10 6.25
N VAL A 37 -5.50 -3.02 7.27
CA VAL A 37 -5.56 -4.08 8.30
C VAL A 37 -5.98 -5.42 7.67
N GLY A 38 -6.92 -5.40 6.73
CA GLY A 38 -7.34 -6.58 5.97
C GLY A 38 -6.19 -7.21 5.18
N SER A 39 -5.30 -6.42 4.58
CA SER A 39 -4.14 -6.94 3.86
C SER A 39 -3.18 -7.65 4.80
N LEU A 40 -2.96 -7.16 6.03
CA LEU A 40 -2.16 -7.86 7.04
C LEU A 40 -2.79 -9.20 7.46
N VAL A 41 -4.11 -9.26 7.61
CA VAL A 41 -4.81 -10.52 7.93
C VAL A 41 -4.59 -11.54 6.82
N VAL A 42 -4.82 -11.14 5.56
CA VAL A 42 -4.62 -12.02 4.40
C VAL A 42 -3.14 -12.39 4.25
N ALA A 43 -2.22 -11.47 4.50
CA ALA A 43 -0.79 -11.78 4.52
C ALA A 43 -0.45 -12.83 5.59
N GLY A 44 -1.05 -12.74 6.77
CA GLY A 44 -0.92 -13.76 7.82
C GLY A 44 -1.41 -15.13 7.37
N LEU A 45 -2.51 -15.20 6.59
CA LEU A 45 -2.95 -16.44 5.95
C LEU A 45 -1.90 -16.98 4.97
N TYR A 46 -1.30 -16.11 4.17
CA TYR A 46 -0.18 -16.47 3.30
C TYR A 46 1.06 -16.95 4.10
N THR A 47 1.31 -16.45 5.31
CA THR A 47 2.37 -16.99 6.17
C THR A 47 2.12 -18.46 6.52
N PHE A 48 0.88 -18.87 6.79
CA PHE A 48 0.57 -20.30 6.99
C PHE A 48 0.87 -21.13 5.74
N LEU A 49 0.52 -20.62 4.56
CA LEU A 49 0.80 -21.26 3.28
C LEU A 49 2.32 -21.43 3.05
N ILE A 50 3.09 -20.38 3.33
CA ILE A 50 4.55 -20.37 3.27
C ILE A 50 5.13 -21.43 4.20
N VAL A 51 4.71 -21.47 5.47
CA VAL A 51 5.22 -22.46 6.45
C VAL A 51 4.85 -23.88 6.02
N LEU A 52 3.61 -24.11 5.58
CA LEU A 52 3.14 -25.43 5.15
C LEU A 52 3.92 -25.93 3.93
N SER A 53 4.23 -25.05 2.97
CA SER A 53 5.01 -25.39 1.78
C SER A 53 6.44 -25.87 2.08
N ARG A 54 6.94 -25.63 3.30
CA ARG A 54 8.25 -26.09 3.79
C ARG A 54 8.19 -27.40 4.59
N THR A 55 6.99 -27.95 4.81
CA THR A 55 6.83 -29.21 5.56
C THR A 55 6.86 -30.42 4.61
N PRO A 56 7.79 -31.37 4.79
CA PRO A 56 8.06 -32.45 3.82
C PRO A 56 6.84 -33.34 3.56
N PHE A 57 5.97 -33.53 4.57
CA PHE A 57 4.74 -34.31 4.43
C PHE A 57 3.77 -33.74 3.38
N PHE A 58 3.70 -32.41 3.23
CA PHE A 58 2.77 -31.77 2.28
C PHE A 58 3.36 -31.58 0.89
N GLN A 59 4.69 -31.63 0.74
CA GLN A 59 5.36 -31.51 -0.57
C GLN A 59 5.09 -32.72 -1.48
N GLU A 60 4.82 -33.90 -0.91
CA GLU A 60 4.48 -35.10 -1.68
C GLU A 60 3.03 -35.11 -2.20
N ILE A 61 2.14 -34.34 -1.57
CA ILE A 61 0.69 -34.34 -1.85
C ILE A 61 0.31 -33.18 -2.78
N VAL A 62 1.08 -32.10 -2.77
CA VAL A 62 0.74 -30.82 -3.42
C VAL A 62 1.83 -30.51 -4.46
N PRO A 63 1.62 -30.85 -5.76
CA PRO A 63 2.62 -30.77 -6.82
C PRO A 63 2.82 -29.35 -7.36
N TRP A 64 2.70 -28.34 -6.49
CA TRP A 64 2.86 -26.93 -6.85
C TRP A 64 4.32 -26.55 -6.60
N VAL A 65 5.14 -26.83 -7.61
CA VAL A 65 6.53 -26.38 -7.70
C VAL A 65 6.54 -24.87 -7.41
N ASP A 66 7.30 -24.47 -6.38
CA ASP A 66 7.48 -23.09 -5.91
C ASP A 66 6.27 -22.31 -5.35
N PHE A 67 5.30 -23.01 -4.74
CA PHE A 67 4.26 -22.32 -3.96
C PHE A 67 4.84 -21.46 -2.81
N PHE A 68 6.02 -21.83 -2.29
CA PHE A 68 6.74 -21.02 -1.30
C PHE A 68 7.04 -19.61 -1.83
N HIS A 69 7.78 -19.51 -2.94
CA HIS A 69 8.20 -18.23 -3.52
C HIS A 69 6.98 -17.45 -4.03
N THR A 70 6.02 -18.13 -4.64
CA THR A 70 4.77 -17.51 -5.11
C THR A 70 3.97 -16.90 -3.95
N ALA A 71 3.80 -17.65 -2.86
CA ALA A 71 3.13 -17.16 -1.66
C ALA A 71 3.91 -16.03 -0.99
N LEU A 72 5.24 -16.08 -1.04
CA LEU A 72 6.12 -15.06 -0.47
C LEU A 72 6.02 -13.73 -1.22
N VAL A 73 5.93 -13.73 -2.56
CA VAL A 73 5.68 -12.51 -3.36
C VAL A 73 4.40 -11.82 -2.88
N VAL A 74 3.27 -12.54 -2.89
CA VAL A 74 1.97 -11.96 -2.49
C VAL A 74 1.97 -11.52 -1.03
N HIS A 75 2.60 -12.29 -0.13
CA HIS A 75 2.75 -11.91 1.28
C HIS A 75 3.49 -10.58 1.45
N VAL A 76 4.61 -10.39 0.76
CA VAL A 76 5.41 -9.16 0.82
C VAL A 76 4.60 -7.98 0.27
N ASP A 77 3.92 -8.14 -0.86
CA ASP A 77 3.07 -7.06 -1.40
C ASP A 77 1.93 -6.67 -0.45
N LEU A 78 1.32 -7.63 0.23
CA LEU A 78 0.25 -7.32 1.19
C LEU A 78 0.75 -6.61 2.46
N THR A 79 1.92 -7.01 2.98
CA THR A 79 2.50 -6.48 4.22
C THR A 79 3.26 -5.18 4.03
N VAL A 80 3.84 -4.96 2.86
CA VAL A 80 4.60 -3.76 2.54
C VAL A 80 3.75 -2.83 1.68
N LEU A 81 3.39 -3.25 0.47
CA LEU A 81 2.75 -2.37 -0.51
C LEU A 81 1.32 -1.98 -0.09
N VAL A 82 0.42 -2.95 0.08
CA VAL A 82 -1.01 -2.66 0.36
C VAL A 82 -1.20 -2.08 1.76
N TRP A 83 -0.49 -2.62 2.77
CA TRP A 83 -0.55 -2.13 4.15
C TRP A 83 -0.10 -0.67 4.26
N PHE A 84 1.14 -0.34 3.85
CA PHE A 84 1.67 1.01 4.04
C PHE A 84 0.92 2.04 3.19
N LEU A 85 0.60 1.71 1.94
CA LEU A 85 -0.10 2.65 1.06
C LEU A 85 -1.57 2.81 1.43
N GLY A 86 -2.23 1.75 1.93
CA GLY A 86 -3.57 1.85 2.49
C GLY A 86 -3.61 2.72 3.74
N TYR A 87 -2.62 2.57 4.63
CA TYR A 87 -2.47 3.42 5.81
C TYR A 87 -2.19 4.89 5.45
N ALA A 88 -1.36 5.15 4.42
CA ALA A 88 -1.16 6.48 3.87
C ALA A 88 -2.47 7.05 3.29
N GLY A 89 -3.25 6.23 2.59
CA GLY A 89 -4.56 6.62 2.04
C GLY A 89 -5.56 7.05 3.09
N MET A 90 -5.57 6.40 4.27
CA MET A 90 -6.34 6.86 5.43
C MET A 90 -5.92 8.29 5.83
N PHE A 91 -4.63 8.53 6.06
CA PHE A 91 -4.14 9.84 6.50
C PHE A 91 -4.39 10.96 5.48
N TRP A 92 -4.12 10.71 4.20
CA TRP A 92 -4.35 11.69 3.15
C TRP A 92 -5.83 11.98 2.93
N THR A 93 -6.71 10.99 3.14
CA THR A 93 -8.16 11.20 3.12
C THR A 93 -8.58 12.10 4.28
N LEU A 94 -8.10 11.85 5.50
CA LEU A 94 -8.41 12.67 6.68
C LEU A 94 -7.91 14.13 6.55
N ASN A 95 -6.78 14.34 5.89
CA ASN A 95 -6.19 15.67 5.71
C ASN A 95 -6.61 16.38 4.39
N SER A 96 -7.61 15.87 3.68
CA SER A 96 -8.14 16.48 2.46
C SER A 96 -9.27 17.48 2.73
N ARG A 97 -9.49 18.39 1.78
CA ARG A 97 -10.72 19.18 1.67
C ARG A 97 -11.85 18.27 1.12
N PRO A 98 -13.13 18.59 1.39
CA PRO A 98 -14.28 17.79 0.94
C PRO A 98 -14.54 17.99 -0.56
N ALA A 99 -13.60 17.52 -1.40
CA ALA A 99 -13.62 17.67 -2.85
C ALA A 99 -13.36 16.32 -3.54
N CYS A 100 -13.90 16.19 -4.75
CA CYS A 100 -13.97 14.96 -5.56
C CYS A 100 -14.11 13.67 -4.73
N LYS A 101 -15.23 13.52 -4.01
CA LYS A 101 -15.52 12.31 -3.22
C LYS A 101 -15.59 11.06 -4.09
N GLY A 102 -16.15 11.19 -5.29
CA GLY A 102 -16.18 10.13 -6.30
C GLY A 102 -14.78 9.64 -6.66
N CYS A 103 -13.81 10.55 -6.87
CA CYS A 103 -12.41 10.18 -7.11
C CYS A 103 -11.84 9.37 -5.94
N GLY A 104 -12.14 9.77 -4.69
CA GLY A 104 -11.65 9.09 -3.50
C GLY A 104 -12.17 7.65 -3.38
N TRP A 105 -13.46 7.42 -3.62
CA TRP A 105 -14.05 6.08 -3.65
C TRP A 105 -13.61 5.27 -4.86
N ALA A 106 -13.43 5.90 -6.03
CA ALA A 106 -12.89 5.23 -7.21
C ALA A 106 -11.47 4.73 -6.96
N ALA A 107 -10.60 5.57 -6.39
CA ALA A 107 -9.24 5.18 -5.98
C ALA A 107 -9.25 3.99 -5.03
N PHE A 108 -10.13 4.03 -4.03
CA PHE A 108 -10.31 2.94 -3.07
C PHE A 108 -10.75 1.63 -3.74
N TRP A 109 -11.80 1.65 -4.57
CA TRP A 109 -12.30 0.43 -5.21
C TRP A 109 -11.32 -0.14 -6.24
N MET A 110 -10.56 0.71 -6.94
CA MET A 110 -9.45 0.25 -7.78
C MET A 110 -8.37 -0.45 -6.95
N ALA A 111 -7.99 0.12 -5.80
CA ALA A 111 -7.04 -0.51 -4.89
C ALA A 111 -7.56 -1.86 -4.37
N VAL A 112 -8.81 -1.93 -3.90
CA VAL A 112 -9.43 -3.18 -3.44
C VAL A 112 -9.45 -4.24 -4.54
N ALA A 113 -9.88 -3.87 -5.75
CA ALA A 113 -9.94 -4.78 -6.88
C ALA A 113 -8.54 -5.29 -7.27
N GLY A 114 -7.56 -4.39 -7.37
CA GLY A 114 -6.16 -4.75 -7.65
C GLY A 114 -5.57 -5.68 -6.60
N THR A 115 -5.76 -5.38 -5.32
CA THR A 115 -5.38 -6.26 -4.21
C THR A 115 -6.05 -7.62 -4.31
N GLY A 116 -7.36 -7.68 -4.60
CA GLY A 116 -8.07 -8.94 -4.77
C GLY A 116 -7.53 -9.79 -5.92
N VAL A 117 -7.19 -9.18 -7.05
CA VAL A 117 -6.58 -9.86 -8.20
C VAL A 117 -5.19 -10.40 -7.84
N MET A 118 -4.34 -9.61 -7.17
CA MET A 118 -3.03 -10.09 -6.69
C MET A 118 -3.17 -11.30 -5.77
N VAL A 119 -4.08 -11.22 -4.79
CA VAL A 119 -4.37 -12.30 -3.82
C VAL A 119 -4.87 -13.57 -4.51
N ALA A 120 -5.70 -13.46 -5.54
CA ALA A 120 -6.26 -14.61 -6.23
C ALA A 120 -5.29 -15.25 -7.22
N SER A 121 -4.32 -14.49 -7.73
CA SER A 121 -3.51 -14.91 -8.88
C SER A 121 -2.71 -16.21 -8.70
N PRO A 122 -2.10 -16.54 -7.53
CA PRO A 122 -1.41 -17.83 -7.36
C PRO A 122 -2.32 -19.03 -7.57
N PHE A 123 -3.55 -18.92 -7.06
CA PHE A 123 -4.56 -19.99 -7.14
C PHE A 123 -5.16 -20.13 -8.54
N LEU A 124 -4.89 -19.17 -9.42
CA LEU A 124 -5.35 -19.13 -10.81
C LEU A 124 -4.22 -19.42 -11.81
N GLY A 125 -3.09 -19.95 -11.33
CA GLY A 125 -2.00 -20.45 -12.17
C GLY A 125 -0.82 -19.48 -12.35
N ALA A 126 -0.76 -18.37 -11.61
CA ALA A 126 0.45 -17.53 -11.57
C ALA A 126 1.49 -18.18 -10.64
N GLY A 127 2.51 -18.83 -11.22
CA GLY A 127 3.51 -19.60 -10.46
C GLY A 127 4.96 -19.28 -10.80
N ASP A 128 5.21 -18.18 -11.52
CA ASP A 128 6.56 -17.74 -11.92
C ASP A 128 6.96 -16.49 -11.11
N PRO A 129 7.56 -16.65 -9.92
CA PRO A 129 7.89 -15.55 -9.03
C PRO A 129 9.24 -14.90 -9.39
N LEU A 130 9.20 -13.59 -9.63
CA LEU A 130 10.38 -12.74 -9.69
C LEU A 130 10.57 -12.01 -8.35
N MET A 131 11.49 -12.52 -7.54
CA MET A 131 11.87 -11.90 -6.27
C MET A 131 12.90 -10.80 -6.52
N ASN A 132 12.61 -9.57 -6.09
CA ASN A 132 13.53 -8.44 -6.17
C ASN A 132 13.48 -7.59 -4.89
N ASN A 133 14.43 -6.66 -4.74
CA ASN A 133 14.51 -5.75 -3.58
C ASN A 133 13.60 -4.51 -3.72
N TYR A 134 12.68 -4.50 -4.67
CA TYR A 134 11.76 -3.38 -4.95
C TYR A 134 10.32 -3.82 -4.71
N VAL A 135 9.60 -4.17 -5.78
CA VAL A 135 8.25 -4.76 -5.75
C VAL A 135 8.38 -6.14 -6.35
N PRO A 136 8.30 -7.22 -5.54
CA PRO A 136 8.34 -8.56 -6.08
C PRO A 136 7.10 -8.79 -6.95
N VAL A 137 7.22 -9.58 -8.01
CA VAL A 137 6.09 -9.81 -8.92
C VAL A 137 5.97 -11.27 -9.30
N LEU A 138 4.77 -11.72 -9.58
CA LEU A 138 4.58 -12.92 -10.38
C LEU A 138 4.58 -12.50 -11.84
N GLN A 139 5.35 -13.17 -12.69
CA GLN A 139 5.47 -12.94 -14.13
C GLN A 139 4.23 -13.44 -14.90
N ALA A 140 3.05 -13.13 -14.38
CA ALA A 140 1.76 -13.53 -14.92
C ALA A 140 0.93 -12.28 -15.25
N PRO A 141 0.30 -12.21 -16.45
CA PRO A 141 -0.54 -11.09 -16.84
C PRO A 141 -1.62 -10.75 -15.82
N LEU A 142 -2.18 -11.77 -15.17
CA LEU A 142 -3.21 -11.60 -14.13
C LEU A 142 -2.66 -10.85 -12.91
N PHE A 143 -1.52 -11.29 -12.36
CA PHE A 143 -0.89 -10.62 -11.22
C PHE A 143 -0.49 -9.18 -11.58
N LEU A 144 0.17 -8.99 -12.73
CA LEU A 144 0.59 -7.66 -13.21
C LEU A 144 -0.61 -6.72 -13.45
N SER A 145 -1.74 -7.24 -13.91
CA SER A 145 -2.97 -6.46 -14.06
C SER A 145 -3.54 -6.02 -12.70
N GLY A 146 -3.47 -6.89 -11.68
CA GLY A 146 -3.86 -6.57 -10.31
C GLY A 146 -2.96 -5.50 -9.70
N LEU A 147 -1.65 -5.67 -9.83
CA LEU A 147 -0.65 -4.69 -9.38
C LEU A 147 -0.83 -3.34 -10.08
N GLY A 148 -1.03 -3.35 -11.40
CA GLY A 148 -1.29 -2.14 -12.19
C GLY A 148 -2.59 -1.45 -11.78
N LEU A 149 -3.68 -2.19 -11.56
CA LEU A 149 -4.95 -1.63 -11.11
C LEU A 149 -4.85 -1.02 -9.70
N PHE A 150 -4.13 -1.69 -8.79
CA PHE A 150 -3.82 -1.14 -7.47
C PHE A 150 -3.00 0.14 -7.59
N GLY A 151 -1.95 0.13 -8.41
CA GLY A 151 -1.10 1.30 -8.69
C GLY A 151 -1.87 2.49 -9.27
N LEU A 152 -2.81 2.24 -10.19
CA LEU A 152 -3.69 3.29 -10.73
C LEU A 152 -4.63 3.85 -9.66
N GLY A 153 -5.18 2.99 -8.79
CA GLY A 153 -5.98 3.43 -7.64
C GLY A 153 -5.16 4.32 -6.70
N PHE A 154 -3.94 3.93 -6.40
CA PHE A 154 -3.01 4.72 -5.58
C PHE A 154 -2.60 6.03 -6.27
N LEU A 155 -2.35 6.03 -7.58
CA LEU A 155 -2.08 7.24 -8.35
C LEU A 155 -3.25 8.23 -8.27
N LEU A 156 -4.48 7.74 -8.42
CA LEU A 156 -5.67 8.58 -8.30
C LEU A 156 -5.81 9.18 -6.88
N LEU A 157 -5.52 8.39 -5.84
CA LEU A 157 -5.45 8.87 -4.45
C LEU A 157 -4.39 9.97 -4.29
N VAL A 158 -3.18 9.78 -4.82
CA VAL A 158 -2.08 10.75 -4.74
C VAL A 158 -2.43 12.05 -5.47
N VAL A 159 -2.91 11.96 -6.72
CA VAL A 159 -3.33 13.12 -7.51
C VAL A 159 -4.46 13.88 -6.81
N ARG A 160 -5.47 13.17 -6.29
CA ARG A 160 -6.52 13.78 -5.48
C ARG A 160 -5.95 14.49 -4.25
N GLY A 161 -5.02 13.84 -3.54
CA GLY A 161 -4.33 14.42 -2.39
C GLY A 161 -3.59 15.70 -2.74
N LEU A 162 -2.83 15.72 -3.83
CA LEU A 162 -2.07 16.90 -4.27
C LEU A 162 -2.98 18.08 -4.62
N LEU A 163 -4.11 17.82 -5.26
CA LEU A 163 -5.07 18.86 -5.67
C LEU A 163 -5.92 19.38 -4.50
N PHE A 164 -6.29 18.51 -3.57
CA PHE A 164 -7.32 18.82 -2.58
C PHE A 164 -6.86 18.75 -1.11
N SER A 165 -5.57 18.53 -0.83
CA SER A 165 -5.05 18.64 0.54
C SER A 165 -5.37 19.99 1.18
N ARG A 166 -5.56 19.99 2.50
CA ARG A 166 -5.69 21.23 3.27
C ARG A 166 -4.34 21.96 3.26
N PRO A 167 -4.30 23.28 3.04
CA PRO A 167 -3.07 24.04 3.04
C PRO A 167 -2.39 23.95 4.42
N VAL A 168 -1.05 23.95 4.43
CA VAL A 168 -0.23 23.92 5.64
C VAL A 168 -0.66 25.01 6.64
N GLY A 169 -0.97 26.21 6.12
CA GLY A 169 -1.34 27.38 6.91
C GLY A 169 -0.15 28.33 7.09
N ALA A 170 -0.41 29.52 7.60
CA ALA A 170 0.63 30.55 7.82
C ALA A 170 1.26 30.48 9.22
N GLN A 171 0.68 29.69 10.13
CA GLN A 171 1.16 29.52 11.49
C GLN A 171 2.14 28.35 11.57
N TRP A 172 3.19 28.49 12.36
CA TRP A 172 4.21 27.47 12.58
C TRP A 172 3.82 26.64 13.81
N ASP A 173 2.79 25.81 13.68
CA ASP A 173 2.28 24.93 14.74
C ASP A 173 2.40 23.44 14.36
N GLY A 174 2.08 22.54 15.30
CA GLY A 174 2.16 21.09 15.04
C GLY A 174 1.18 20.62 13.94
N LYS A 175 0.06 21.32 13.74
CA LYS A 175 -0.88 21.04 12.63
C LYS A 175 -0.26 21.35 11.28
N ALA A 176 0.43 22.48 11.16
CA ALA A 176 1.19 22.84 9.97
C ALA A 176 2.29 21.80 9.67
N ALA A 177 3.02 21.35 10.69
CA ALA A 177 4.02 20.29 10.53
C ALA A 177 3.41 18.98 10.00
N LEU A 178 2.26 18.52 10.56
CA LEU A 178 1.55 17.32 10.09
C LEU A 178 1.06 17.48 8.64
N ARG A 179 0.51 18.64 8.29
CA ARG A 179 0.05 18.92 6.92
C ARG A 179 1.20 18.98 5.94
N PHE A 180 2.31 19.60 6.32
CA PHE A 180 3.51 19.68 5.51
C PHE A 180 4.07 18.29 5.25
N GLY A 181 4.26 17.48 6.30
CA GLY A 181 4.73 16.10 6.16
C GLY A 181 3.79 15.23 5.32
N GLY A 182 2.47 15.37 5.51
CA GLY A 182 1.49 14.66 4.68
C GLY A 182 1.54 15.07 3.20
N TYR A 183 1.74 16.36 2.92
CA TYR A 183 1.83 16.87 1.54
C TYR A 183 3.14 16.48 0.86
N THR A 184 4.27 16.56 1.55
CA THR A 184 5.55 16.10 0.99
C THR A 184 5.57 14.59 0.79
N ALA A 185 4.90 13.81 1.64
CA ALA A 185 4.71 12.38 1.43
C ALA A 185 3.90 12.06 0.15
N LEU A 186 2.89 12.87 -0.20
CA LEU A 186 2.17 12.75 -1.48
C LEU A 186 3.12 12.97 -2.67
N ILE A 187 3.98 14.00 -2.59
CA ILE A 187 4.99 14.26 -3.63
C ILE A 187 5.97 13.10 -3.74
N ALA A 188 6.47 12.59 -2.61
CA ALA A 188 7.36 11.42 -2.58
C ALA A 188 6.67 10.19 -3.20
N GLY A 189 5.39 9.96 -2.91
CA GLY A 189 4.59 8.90 -3.52
C GLY A 189 4.47 9.05 -5.05
N LEU A 190 4.24 10.27 -5.54
CA LEU A 190 4.21 10.55 -6.98
C LEU A 190 5.57 10.28 -7.65
N VAL A 191 6.66 10.76 -7.03
CA VAL A 191 8.02 10.54 -7.51
C VAL A 191 8.36 9.04 -7.52
N ALA A 192 7.97 8.29 -6.48
CA ALA A 192 8.18 6.85 -6.41
C ALA A 192 7.45 6.11 -7.54
N MET A 193 6.19 6.45 -7.83
CA MET A 193 5.46 5.87 -8.96
C MET A 193 6.09 6.21 -10.31
N LEU A 194 6.54 7.47 -10.49
CA LEU A 194 7.21 7.88 -11.71
C LEU A 194 8.54 7.13 -11.88
N ALA A 195 9.33 7.01 -10.81
CA ALA A 195 10.57 6.24 -10.82
C ALA A 195 10.32 4.77 -11.17
N LEU A 196 9.31 4.13 -10.57
CA LEU A 196 8.93 2.76 -10.89
C LEU A 196 8.54 2.61 -12.37
N PHE A 197 7.73 3.54 -12.90
CA PHE A 197 7.32 3.52 -14.29
C PHE A 197 8.49 3.73 -15.26
N LEU A 198 9.39 4.69 -14.97
CA LEU A 198 10.57 4.95 -15.78
C LEU A 198 11.55 3.77 -15.73
N SER A 199 11.73 3.14 -14.57
CA SER A 199 12.54 1.92 -14.44
C SER A 199 11.97 0.78 -15.26
N TRP A 200 10.64 0.61 -15.29
CA TRP A 200 9.98 -0.37 -16.15
C TRP A 200 10.24 -0.11 -17.64
N GLN A 201 10.14 1.14 -18.09
CA GLN A 201 10.41 1.52 -19.49
C GLN A 201 11.89 1.38 -19.87
N ALA A 202 12.79 1.59 -18.92
CA ALA A 202 14.23 1.51 -19.14
C ALA A 202 14.78 0.07 -19.03
N MET A 203 13.95 -0.91 -18.64
CA MET A 203 14.36 -2.30 -18.47
C MET A 203 14.74 -2.91 -19.84
N PRO A 204 16.00 -3.36 -20.02
CA PRO A 204 16.41 -4.05 -21.24
C PRO A 204 15.60 -5.34 -21.43
N PRO A 205 15.20 -5.67 -22.67
CA PRO A 205 14.48 -6.92 -22.94
C PRO A 205 15.30 -8.17 -22.63
N GLU A 206 16.63 -8.06 -22.55
CA GLU A 206 17.54 -9.19 -22.30
C GLU A 206 17.62 -9.60 -20.81
N LEU A 207 17.01 -8.85 -19.89
CA LEU A 207 16.98 -9.18 -18.46
C LEU A 207 15.74 -10.02 -18.12
N GLU A 208 15.73 -11.28 -18.54
CA GLU A 208 14.83 -12.30 -17.98
C GLU A 208 15.29 -12.56 -16.54
N GLY A 209 14.42 -12.30 -15.55
CA GLY A 209 14.73 -12.13 -14.12
C GLY A 209 15.31 -13.33 -13.35
N GLU A 210 15.95 -14.25 -14.03
CA GLU A 210 16.66 -15.42 -13.50
C GLU A 210 18.08 -15.01 -13.05
N TYR A 211 18.18 -14.15 -12.03
CA TYR A 211 19.44 -14.03 -11.29
C TYR A 211 19.45 -15.04 -10.15
N TYR A 212 19.73 -16.30 -10.48
CA TYR A 212 20.23 -17.26 -9.51
C TYR A 212 21.58 -16.71 -8.99
N TYR A 213 21.56 -16.07 -7.83
CA TYR A 213 22.77 -15.96 -7.01
C TYR A 213 23.01 -17.34 -6.42
N GLU A 214 23.69 -18.19 -7.18
CA GLU A 214 24.43 -19.34 -6.61
C GLU A 214 25.58 -18.86 -5.73
#